data_AF-A0A1F2TR92-F1
#
_entry.id   AF-A0A1F2TR92-F1
#
_cell.length_a   1.000
_cell.length_b   1.000
_cell.length_c   1.000
_cell.angle_alpha   90.00
_cell.angle_beta   90.00
_cell.angle_gamma   90.00
#
_symmetry.space_group_name_H-M   'P 1'
#
loop_
_entity.id
_entity.type
_entity.pdbx_description
1 polymer ?
#
loop_
_entity_poly.entity_id
_entity_poly.type
_entity_poly.pdbx_seq_one_letter_code
_entity_poly.pdbx_strand_id
1 'polypeptide(L)'
;MKLSQMQDLGGCRAIMSGIEAVDRLFALYRGHSAETLFESEGFLKCYDYIREPKRDGYRGVHVVGRYFARREVSQPWDGYRIEVQLRSRLQHAFATTVETVTTFTREPLKFGGGPDEWKRFFSLMGSALAIREGTAIVPGTPKDQGELTRELREITKQLKVRPRLAGWARALKRLPRRNVKRFKYLLLVLNVTDNTIKVTGFIDRRRAGQALNELEKTKREDLDAVLVWVDSVRELKAAYPNYYADTGQFINALNLALRA
;
A
#
# COMPACT_ATOMS: atom_id res chain seq x y z
N MET A 1 8.43 18.53 9.48
CA MET A 1 8.41 18.59 7.99
C MET A 1 7.74 19.90 7.60
N LYS A 2 8.35 20.77 6.78
CA LYS A 2 7.70 22.01 6.31
C LYS A 2 6.74 21.68 5.17
N LEU A 3 5.56 22.30 5.11
CA LEU A 3 4.54 22.04 4.08
C LEU A 3 5.10 22.18 2.64
N SER A 4 6.02 23.15 2.45
CA SER A 4 6.72 23.42 1.19
C SER A 4 7.68 22.32 0.72
N GLN A 5 8.00 21.33 1.57
CA GLN A 5 8.86 20.19 1.25
C GLN A 5 8.07 18.92 0.88
N MET A 6 6.75 18.90 1.17
CA MET A 6 5.89 17.79 0.82
C MET A 6 5.65 17.77 -0.70
N GLN A 7 5.78 16.58 -1.30
CA GLN A 7 5.65 16.40 -2.75
C GLN A 7 4.21 16.05 -3.16
N ASP A 8 3.35 15.75 -2.19
CA ASP A 8 2.05 15.10 -2.32
C ASP A 8 0.91 15.88 -1.63
N LEU A 9 0.98 17.23 -1.61
CA LEU A 9 -0.13 18.08 -1.15
C LEU A 9 -1.42 17.83 -1.94
N GLY A 10 -1.27 17.56 -3.24
CA GLY A 10 -2.28 16.94 -4.09
C GLY A 10 -1.72 15.65 -4.69
N GLY A 11 -2.53 14.58 -4.75
CA GLY A 11 -2.10 13.28 -5.24
C GLY A 11 -3.14 12.64 -6.15
N CYS A 12 -2.70 12.16 -7.32
CA CYS A 12 -3.52 11.36 -8.24
C CYS A 12 -2.83 10.02 -8.51
N ARG A 13 -3.63 8.98 -8.80
CA ARG A 13 -3.10 7.67 -9.23
C ARG A 13 -3.76 7.25 -10.53
N ALA A 14 -2.95 6.89 -11.51
CA ALA A 14 -3.39 6.26 -12.74
C ALA A 14 -3.06 4.77 -12.69
N ILE A 15 -4.10 3.93 -12.59
CA ILE A 15 -3.96 2.46 -12.52
C ILE A 15 -4.19 1.91 -13.93
N MET A 16 -3.10 1.49 -14.56
CA MET A 16 -3.06 1.03 -15.95
C MET A 16 -3.17 -0.49 -16.04
N SER A 17 -3.58 -0.99 -17.20
CA SER A 17 -3.78 -2.43 -17.42
C SER A 17 -2.49 -3.27 -17.31
N GLY A 18 -1.33 -2.69 -17.60
CA GLY A 18 -0.01 -3.34 -17.60
C GLY A 18 1.12 -2.34 -17.85
N ILE A 19 2.36 -2.83 -17.92
CA ILE A 19 3.58 -2.00 -18.05
C ILE A 19 3.57 -1.14 -19.32
N GLU A 20 3.22 -1.70 -20.48
CA GLU A 20 3.18 -0.92 -21.73
C GLU A 20 2.25 0.29 -21.65
N ALA A 21 1.11 0.13 -20.96
CA ALA A 21 0.16 1.23 -20.78
C ALA A 21 0.70 2.27 -19.78
N VAL A 22 1.44 1.85 -18.75
CA VAL A 22 2.19 2.77 -17.88
C VAL A 22 3.21 3.55 -18.69
N ASP A 23 3.98 2.87 -19.54
CA ASP A 23 5.04 3.49 -20.35
C ASP A 23 4.51 4.48 -21.36
N ARG A 24 3.39 4.15 -22.05
CA ARG A 24 2.72 5.10 -22.95
C ARG A 24 2.27 6.36 -22.22
N LEU A 25 1.64 6.21 -21.05
CA LEU A 25 1.22 7.36 -20.25
C LEU A 25 2.42 8.15 -19.72
N PHE A 26 3.48 7.46 -19.28
CA PHE A 26 4.70 8.11 -18.82
C PHE A 26 5.40 8.87 -19.94
N ALA A 27 5.41 8.36 -21.17
CA ALA A 27 5.95 9.04 -22.35
C ALA A 27 5.20 10.35 -22.65
N LEU A 28 3.88 10.39 -22.48
CA LEU A 28 3.11 11.65 -22.60
C LEU A 28 3.58 12.70 -21.61
N TYR A 29 3.90 12.30 -20.37
CA TYR A 29 4.48 13.21 -19.37
C TYR A 29 5.94 13.59 -19.66
N ARG A 30 6.72 12.73 -20.34
CA ARG A 30 8.12 13.04 -20.74
C ARG A 30 8.22 13.88 -22.02
N GLY A 31 7.16 13.95 -22.83
CA GLY A 31 7.00 14.96 -23.89
C GLY A 31 6.22 14.48 -25.12
N HIS A 32 5.17 15.20 -25.47
CA HIS A 32 4.86 15.85 -26.76
C HIS A 32 3.89 17.02 -26.43
N SER A 33 4.14 18.21 -26.98
CA SER A 33 3.33 19.45 -26.91
C SER A 33 3.15 20.18 -25.54
N ALA A 34 4.07 21.12 -25.32
CA ALA A 34 3.93 22.55 -24.98
C ALA A 34 2.54 23.25 -24.89
N GLU A 35 1.51 22.60 -24.33
CA GLU A 35 0.32 23.30 -23.80
C GLU A 35 0.03 22.89 -22.33
N THR A 36 1.09 22.36 -21.71
CA THR A 36 1.07 21.54 -20.51
C THR A 36 0.73 22.36 -19.27
N LEU A 37 -0.07 21.80 -18.35
CA LEU A 37 -0.25 22.26 -16.96
C LEU A 37 1.06 22.48 -16.16
N PHE A 38 2.22 22.26 -16.77
CA PHE A 38 3.55 22.22 -16.20
C PHE A 38 4.54 22.84 -17.22
N GLU A 39 4.62 24.16 -17.33
CA GLU A 39 5.49 24.83 -18.31
C GLU A 39 6.99 24.80 -17.93
N SER A 40 7.74 24.23 -18.88
CA SER A 40 9.07 24.55 -19.46
C SER A 40 10.25 25.16 -18.69
N GLU A 41 10.17 25.59 -17.43
CA GLU A 41 11.39 25.94 -16.68
C GLU A 41 11.46 25.21 -15.34
N GLY A 42 11.72 23.90 -15.42
CA GLY A 42 12.53 23.21 -14.41
C GLY A 42 11.86 22.39 -13.30
N PHE A 43 10.58 22.01 -13.36
CA PHE A 43 9.93 21.41 -12.17
C PHE A 43 9.12 20.12 -12.32
N LEU A 44 9.13 19.42 -13.46
CA LEU A 44 8.62 18.05 -13.52
C LEU A 44 9.72 17.06 -13.09
N LYS A 45 9.59 16.47 -11.91
CA LYS A 45 10.48 15.39 -11.45
C LYS A 45 9.83 14.05 -11.71
N CYS A 46 10.55 13.18 -12.40
CA CYS A 46 10.09 11.83 -12.68
C CYS A 46 10.98 10.83 -11.94
N TYR A 47 10.35 9.92 -11.20
CA TYR A 47 11.02 8.82 -10.52
C TYR A 47 10.47 7.51 -11.08
N ASP A 48 11.31 6.74 -11.76
CA ASP A 48 10.92 5.47 -12.37
C ASP A 48 11.36 4.29 -11.49
N TYR A 49 10.53 3.94 -10.50
CA TYR A 49 10.77 2.78 -9.65
C TYR A 49 10.39 1.46 -10.33
N ILE A 50 10.02 1.46 -11.61
CA ILE A 50 9.86 0.22 -12.39
C ILE A 50 11.22 -0.22 -12.94
N ARG A 51 12.03 0.73 -13.42
CA ARG A 51 13.41 0.48 -13.88
C ARG A 51 14.42 0.51 -12.76
N GLU A 52 14.17 1.30 -11.71
CA GLU A 52 15.00 1.37 -10.51
C GLU A 52 14.18 1.02 -9.25
N PRO A 53 13.80 -0.25 -9.05
CA PRO A 53 12.97 -0.65 -7.91
C PRO A 53 13.61 -0.31 -6.56
N LYS A 54 12.77 0.07 -5.60
CA LYS A 54 13.20 0.24 -4.22
C LYS A 54 13.47 -1.12 -3.57
N ARG A 55 14.38 -1.16 -2.60
CA ARG A 55 14.77 -2.38 -1.87
C ARG A 55 13.61 -3.05 -1.12
N ASP A 56 12.58 -2.30 -0.76
CA ASP A 56 11.36 -2.79 -0.11
C ASP A 56 10.39 -3.50 -1.07
N GLY A 57 10.74 -3.59 -2.35
CA GLY A 57 9.92 -4.19 -3.40
C GLY A 57 8.95 -3.24 -4.07
N TYR A 58 8.90 -1.97 -3.65
CA TYR A 58 8.04 -0.96 -4.26
C TYR A 58 8.44 -0.65 -5.70
N ARG A 59 7.42 -0.63 -6.57
CA ARG A 59 7.53 -0.29 -8.00
C ARG A 59 6.38 0.61 -8.45
N GLY A 60 6.64 1.43 -9.45
CA GLY A 60 5.71 2.42 -10.03
C GLY A 60 6.45 3.66 -10.49
N VAL A 61 5.81 4.51 -11.26
CA VAL A 61 6.39 5.78 -11.71
C VAL A 61 5.74 6.94 -10.96
N HIS A 62 6.54 7.86 -10.43
CA HIS A 62 6.04 9.10 -9.81
C HIS A 62 6.39 10.28 -10.70
N VAL A 63 5.38 11.05 -11.05
CA VAL A 63 5.52 12.31 -11.77
C VAL A 63 5.11 13.43 -10.82
N VAL A 64 6.09 14.22 -10.38
CA VAL A 64 5.88 15.31 -9.44
C VAL A 64 6.01 16.63 -10.20
N GLY A 65 4.96 17.43 -10.21
CA GLY A 65 4.93 18.75 -10.84
C GLY A 65 4.49 19.84 -9.88
N ARG A 66 4.61 21.10 -10.28
CA ARG A 66 4.01 22.23 -9.58
C ARG A 66 2.64 22.54 -10.16
N TYR A 67 1.67 22.81 -9.30
CA TYR A 67 0.35 23.27 -9.71
C TYR A 67 0.43 24.72 -10.19
N PHE A 68 -0.26 24.99 -11.30
CA PHE A 68 -0.50 26.33 -11.81
C PHE A 68 -1.99 26.48 -12.09
N ALA A 69 -2.60 27.45 -11.44
CA ALA A 69 -4.00 27.75 -11.47
C ALA A 69 -4.37 28.32 -12.83
N ARG A 70 -5.46 27.79 -13.39
CA ARG A 70 -6.10 28.35 -14.60
C ARG A 70 -7.23 29.32 -14.29
N ARG A 71 -7.57 29.48 -13.01
CA ARG A 71 -8.68 30.30 -12.51
C ARG A 71 -8.24 31.01 -11.23
N GLU A 72 -8.72 32.23 -11.05
CA GLU A 72 -8.37 33.09 -9.90
C GLU A 72 -8.66 32.42 -8.54
N VAL A 73 -9.80 31.73 -8.43
CA VAL A 73 -10.19 30.96 -7.21
C VAL A 73 -9.16 29.90 -6.81
N SER A 74 -8.31 29.45 -7.74
CA SER A 74 -7.31 28.42 -7.51
C SER A 74 -5.89 28.96 -7.35
N GLN A 75 -5.66 30.27 -7.55
CA GLN A 75 -4.34 30.91 -7.38
C GLN A 75 -3.70 30.70 -6.00
N PRO A 76 -4.45 30.59 -4.88
CA PRO A 76 -3.84 30.28 -3.58
C PRO A 76 -3.08 28.95 -3.55
N TRP A 77 -3.29 28.07 -4.54
CA TRP A 77 -2.63 26.78 -4.65
C TRP A 77 -1.38 26.79 -5.55
N ASP A 78 -1.05 27.92 -6.16
CA ASP A 78 0.07 28.03 -7.10
C ASP A 78 1.41 27.66 -6.49
N GLY A 79 2.20 26.92 -7.27
CA GLY A 79 3.53 26.49 -6.87
C GLY A 79 3.58 25.32 -5.90
N TYR A 80 2.45 24.87 -5.32
CA TYR A 80 2.41 23.63 -4.55
C TYR A 80 2.66 22.41 -5.43
N ARG A 81 3.22 21.36 -4.84
CA ARG A 81 3.57 20.14 -5.57
C ARG A 81 2.40 19.17 -5.62
N ILE A 82 2.17 18.64 -6.81
CA ILE A 82 1.22 17.54 -7.06
C ILE A 82 2.02 16.34 -7.54
N GLU A 83 1.70 15.18 -6.98
CA GLU A 83 2.24 13.90 -7.43
C GLU A 83 1.19 13.11 -8.21
N VAL A 84 1.58 12.59 -9.37
CA VAL A 84 0.83 11.61 -10.15
C VAL A 84 1.58 10.29 -10.13
N GLN A 85 0.97 9.27 -9.54
CA GLN A 85 1.54 7.92 -9.47
C GLN A 85 0.97 7.06 -10.60
N LEU A 86 1.83 6.59 -11.49
CA LEU A 86 1.47 5.67 -12.57
C LEU A 86 1.84 4.25 -12.15
N ARG A 87 0.86 3.34 -12.16
CA ARG A 87 1.05 1.95 -11.72
C ARG A 87 0.32 0.99 -12.63
N SER A 88 0.87 -0.20 -12.84
CA SER A 88 0.08 -1.33 -13.32
C SER A 88 -0.92 -1.78 -12.24
N ARG A 89 -1.90 -2.62 -12.62
CA ARG A 89 -2.78 -3.30 -11.65
C ARG A 89 -2.01 -4.09 -10.59
N LEU A 90 -0.95 -4.82 -10.98
CA LEU A 90 -0.15 -5.61 -10.04
C LEU A 90 0.65 -4.72 -9.08
N GLN A 91 1.21 -3.62 -9.57
CA GLN A 91 1.92 -2.64 -8.73
C GLN A 91 0.97 -1.93 -7.77
N HIS A 92 -0.26 -1.62 -8.20
CA HIS A 92 -1.29 -1.08 -7.32
C HIS A 92 -1.65 -2.08 -6.23
N ALA A 93 -1.95 -3.34 -6.60
CA ALA A 93 -2.28 -4.41 -5.66
C ALA A 93 -1.16 -4.66 -4.63
N PHE A 94 0.10 -4.63 -5.07
CA PHE A 94 1.28 -4.71 -4.20
C PHE A 94 1.28 -3.57 -3.17
N ALA A 95 1.20 -2.32 -3.62
CA ALA A 95 1.27 -1.17 -2.74
C ALA A 95 0.09 -1.09 -1.75
N THR A 96 -1.13 -1.43 -2.19
CA THR A 96 -2.30 -1.54 -1.30
C THR A 96 -2.11 -2.65 -0.26
N THR A 97 -1.42 -3.73 -0.62
CA THR A 97 -1.09 -4.82 0.33
C THR A 97 0.02 -4.40 1.32
N VAL A 98 1.02 -3.62 0.90
CA VAL A 98 1.99 -3.04 1.85
C VAL A 98 1.30 -2.11 2.85
N GLU A 99 0.36 -1.28 2.39
CA GLU A 99 -0.49 -0.43 3.25
C GLU A 99 -1.27 -1.26 4.27
N THR A 100 -1.92 -2.32 3.78
CA THR A 100 -2.66 -3.29 4.57
C THR A 100 -1.82 -3.83 5.70
N VAL A 101 -0.66 -4.41 5.38
CA VAL A 101 0.21 -5.02 6.38
C VAL A 101 0.69 -3.94 7.34
N THR A 102 1.11 -2.77 6.85
CA THR A 102 1.53 -1.62 7.69
C THR A 102 0.47 -1.27 8.73
N THR A 103 -0.80 -1.17 8.32
CA THR A 103 -1.91 -0.87 9.23
C THR A 103 -2.09 -1.96 10.28
N PHE A 104 -2.02 -3.23 9.87
CA PHE A 104 -2.31 -4.37 10.74
C PHE A 104 -1.12 -4.85 11.59
N THR A 105 0.13 -4.54 11.21
CA THR A 105 1.31 -4.78 12.04
C THR A 105 1.66 -3.55 12.89
N ARG A 106 1.09 -2.38 12.58
CA ARG A 106 1.44 -1.07 13.16
C ARG A 106 2.89 -0.65 12.93
N GLU A 107 3.53 -1.24 11.93
CA GLU A 107 4.91 -0.96 11.63
C GLU A 107 5.03 -0.30 10.27
N PRO A 108 5.81 0.80 10.14
CA PRO A 108 5.84 1.61 8.93
C PRO A 108 6.65 0.94 7.81
N LEU A 109 6.15 -0.17 7.26
CA LEU A 109 6.80 -0.95 6.19
C LEU A 109 7.15 -0.10 4.97
N LYS A 110 6.30 0.87 4.64
CA LYS A 110 6.53 1.86 3.58
C LYS A 110 7.74 2.77 3.78
N PHE A 111 8.18 2.94 5.01
CA PHE A 111 9.30 3.81 5.39
C PHE A 111 10.50 2.99 5.87
N GLY A 112 10.53 1.69 5.57
CA GLY A 112 11.62 0.78 5.95
C GLY A 112 11.59 0.28 7.38
N GLY A 113 10.58 0.63 8.18
CA GLY A 113 10.27 -0.06 9.45
C GLY A 113 9.59 -1.40 9.20
N GLY A 114 9.22 -2.16 10.22
CA GLY A 114 8.62 -3.48 10.03
C GLY A 114 9.50 -4.64 10.51
N PRO A 115 8.89 -5.80 10.82
CA PRO A 115 9.64 -7.02 11.06
C PRO A 115 10.42 -7.38 9.81
N ASP A 116 11.64 -7.89 9.97
CA ASP A 116 12.53 -8.22 8.86
C ASP A 116 11.90 -9.24 7.91
N GLU A 117 11.05 -10.12 8.42
CA GLU A 117 10.32 -11.11 7.64
C GLU A 117 9.33 -10.46 6.67
N TRP A 118 8.57 -9.46 7.09
CA TRP A 118 7.63 -8.77 6.19
C TRP A 118 8.35 -7.95 5.14
N LYS A 119 9.44 -7.25 5.52
CA LYS A 119 10.28 -6.53 4.57
C LYS A 119 10.83 -7.49 3.52
N ARG A 120 11.40 -8.62 3.96
CA ARG A 120 11.93 -9.64 3.05
C ARG A 120 10.86 -10.23 2.14
N PHE A 121 9.68 -10.53 2.69
CA PHE A 121 8.54 -11.02 1.90
C PHE A 121 8.16 -10.03 0.78
N PHE A 122 8.06 -8.73 1.09
CA PHE A 122 7.71 -7.72 0.10
C PHE A 122 8.80 -7.47 -0.93
N SER A 123 10.09 -7.51 -0.56
CA SER A 123 11.19 -7.48 -1.52
C SER A 123 11.10 -8.65 -2.51
N LEU A 124 10.95 -9.88 -2.02
CA LEU A 124 10.86 -11.09 -2.85
C LEU A 124 9.62 -11.04 -3.77
N MET A 125 8.47 -10.66 -3.21
CA MET A 125 7.25 -10.52 -3.99
C MET A 125 7.36 -9.41 -5.04
N GLY A 126 8.05 -8.32 -4.73
CA GLY A 126 8.34 -7.24 -5.68
C GLY A 126 9.11 -7.77 -6.91
N SER A 127 10.13 -8.61 -6.70
CA SER A 127 10.88 -9.28 -7.78
C SER A 127 10.04 -10.28 -8.55
N ALA A 128 9.24 -11.11 -7.88
CA ALA A 128 8.36 -12.06 -8.56
C ALA A 128 7.37 -11.37 -9.50
N LEU A 129 6.81 -10.23 -9.06
CA LEU A 129 5.96 -9.40 -9.91
C LEU A 129 6.75 -8.70 -11.03
N ALA A 130 8.01 -8.29 -10.78
CA ALA A 130 8.86 -7.70 -11.79
C ALA A 130 9.19 -8.67 -12.93
N ILE A 131 9.54 -9.91 -12.60
CA ILE A 131 9.77 -10.99 -13.57
C ILE A 131 8.51 -11.21 -14.41
N ARG A 132 7.34 -11.32 -13.76
CA ARG A 132 6.05 -11.48 -14.45
C ARG A 132 5.73 -10.32 -15.40
N GLU A 133 6.16 -9.12 -15.04
CA GLU A 133 5.94 -7.90 -15.82
C GLU A 133 7.07 -7.62 -16.83
N GLY A 134 8.12 -8.44 -16.89
CA GLY A 134 9.28 -8.23 -17.77
C GLY A 134 10.10 -6.98 -17.43
N THR A 135 10.21 -6.64 -16.14
CA THR A 135 10.85 -5.41 -15.64
C THR A 135 11.99 -5.70 -14.67
N ALA A 136 12.72 -4.67 -14.24
CA ALA A 136 13.88 -4.81 -13.38
C ALA A 136 13.52 -5.46 -12.03
N ILE A 137 14.31 -6.44 -11.61
CA ILE A 137 14.16 -7.12 -10.31
C ILE A 137 14.60 -6.23 -9.16
N VAL A 138 14.05 -6.48 -7.98
CA VAL A 138 14.35 -5.72 -6.77
C VAL A 138 15.78 -6.01 -6.29
N PRO A 139 16.61 -4.97 -6.03
CA PRO A 139 17.96 -5.17 -5.54
C PRO A 139 18.02 -5.98 -4.24
N GLY A 140 18.97 -6.90 -4.13
CA GLY A 140 19.16 -7.76 -2.95
C GLY A 140 18.23 -8.97 -2.88
N THR A 141 17.49 -9.27 -3.95
CA THR A 141 16.71 -10.52 -4.09
C THR A 141 17.40 -11.51 -5.03
N PRO A 142 17.08 -12.82 -4.94
CA PRO A 142 17.62 -13.82 -5.84
C PRO A 142 17.33 -13.50 -7.31
N LYS A 143 18.35 -13.69 -8.17
CA LYS A 143 18.19 -13.56 -9.63
C LYS A 143 17.69 -14.86 -10.25
N ASP A 144 18.04 -16.00 -9.65
CA ASP A 144 17.52 -17.30 -10.05
C ASP A 144 16.06 -17.43 -9.62
N GLN A 145 15.20 -17.84 -10.55
CA GLN A 145 13.77 -17.93 -10.33
C GLN A 145 13.42 -19.07 -9.35
N GLY A 146 14.15 -20.19 -9.39
CA GLY A 146 13.92 -21.31 -8.48
C GLY A 146 14.25 -20.96 -7.03
N GLU A 147 15.36 -20.26 -6.80
CA GLU A 147 15.75 -19.70 -5.51
C GLU A 147 14.73 -18.66 -5.01
N LEU A 148 14.34 -17.71 -5.87
CA LEU A 148 13.33 -16.70 -5.54
C LEU A 148 12.01 -17.35 -5.09
N THR A 149 11.51 -18.32 -5.86
CA THR A 149 10.26 -19.02 -5.56
C THR A 149 10.39 -19.82 -4.25
N ARG A 150 11.51 -20.52 -4.02
CA ARG A 150 11.73 -21.30 -2.81
C ARG A 150 11.69 -20.41 -1.57
N GLU A 151 12.46 -19.33 -1.58
CA GLU A 151 12.53 -18.39 -0.45
C GLU A 151 11.18 -17.69 -0.22
N LEU A 152 10.52 -17.25 -1.31
CA LEU A 152 9.18 -16.66 -1.23
C LEU A 152 8.17 -17.64 -0.62
N ARG A 153 8.28 -18.93 -0.93
CA ARG A 153 7.40 -19.98 -0.38
C ARG A 153 7.60 -20.18 1.12
N GLU A 154 8.84 -20.26 1.56
CA GLU A 154 9.21 -20.43 2.97
C GLU A 154 8.68 -19.28 3.81
N ILE A 155 8.98 -18.03 3.41
CA ILE A 155 8.56 -16.85 4.16
C ILE A 155 7.04 -16.64 4.11
N THR A 156 6.39 -16.99 2.98
CA THR A 156 4.92 -16.97 2.87
C THR A 156 4.27 -17.90 3.90
N LYS A 157 4.87 -19.08 4.12
CA LYS A 157 4.39 -20.07 5.10
C LYS A 157 4.64 -19.59 6.53
N GLN A 158 5.86 -19.11 6.82
CA GLN A 158 6.24 -18.59 8.14
C GLN A 158 5.29 -17.48 8.59
N LEU A 159 5.06 -16.49 7.72
CA LEU A 159 4.19 -15.35 8.01
C LEU A 159 2.69 -15.66 7.94
N LYS A 160 2.30 -16.87 7.53
CA LYS A 160 0.90 -17.23 7.26
C LYS A 160 0.20 -16.16 6.41
N VAL A 161 0.86 -15.68 5.35
CA VAL A 161 0.42 -14.50 4.56
C VAL A 161 -1.00 -14.66 4.02
N ARG A 162 -1.31 -15.83 3.44
CA ARG A 162 -2.62 -16.09 2.83
C ARG A 162 -3.77 -15.96 3.82
N PRO A 163 -3.82 -16.71 4.95
CA PRO A 163 -4.91 -16.57 5.90
C PRO A 163 -4.93 -15.20 6.58
N ARG A 164 -3.78 -14.55 6.82
CA ARG A 164 -3.73 -13.18 7.38
C ARG A 164 -4.36 -12.16 6.44
N LEU A 165 -3.91 -12.08 5.19
CA LEU A 165 -4.45 -11.16 4.19
C LEU A 165 -5.95 -11.40 3.95
N ALA A 166 -6.38 -12.66 3.83
CA ALA A 166 -7.80 -13.00 3.67
C ALA A 166 -8.63 -12.59 4.89
N GLY A 167 -8.10 -12.80 6.10
CA GLY A 167 -8.69 -12.41 7.37
C GLY A 167 -8.88 -10.90 7.47
N TRP A 168 -7.83 -10.12 7.21
CA TRP A 168 -7.86 -8.65 7.21
C TRP A 168 -8.79 -8.08 6.12
N ALA A 169 -8.83 -8.68 4.93
CA ALA A 169 -9.74 -8.24 3.87
C ALA A 169 -11.22 -8.47 4.24
N ARG A 170 -11.53 -9.62 4.84
CA ARG A 170 -12.90 -9.91 5.31
C ARG A 170 -13.28 -9.03 6.50
N ALA A 171 -12.33 -8.72 7.36
CA ALA A 171 -12.49 -7.83 8.49
C ALA A 171 -13.01 -6.45 8.08
N LEU A 172 -12.34 -5.80 7.13
CA LEU A 172 -12.76 -4.49 6.64
C LEU A 172 -14.14 -4.53 5.96
N LYS A 173 -14.51 -5.66 5.33
CA LYS A 173 -15.85 -5.86 4.75
C LYS A 173 -16.95 -5.99 5.81
N ARG A 174 -16.68 -6.73 6.89
CA ARG A 174 -17.62 -6.99 8.00
C ARG A 174 -17.81 -5.81 8.94
N LEU A 175 -16.96 -4.78 8.83
CA LEU A 175 -17.17 -3.54 9.55
C LEU A 175 -18.60 -3.01 9.29
N PRO A 176 -19.38 -2.71 10.34
CA PRO A 176 -20.77 -2.30 10.21
C PRO A 176 -20.94 -1.18 9.18
N ARG A 177 -21.89 -1.32 8.25
CA ARG A 177 -22.22 -0.26 7.29
C ARG A 177 -22.92 0.93 7.96
N ARG A 178 -23.62 0.68 9.07
CA ARG A 178 -24.24 1.71 9.89
C ARG A 178 -23.20 2.23 10.88
N ASN A 179 -23.11 3.56 10.98
CA ASN A 179 -22.31 4.26 11.98
C ASN A 179 -22.48 3.58 13.34
N VAL A 180 -21.47 2.83 13.80
CA VAL A 180 -21.37 2.55 15.23
C VAL A 180 -21.25 3.93 15.86
N LYS A 181 -22.32 4.44 16.45
CA LYS A 181 -22.30 5.79 17.01
C LYS A 181 -21.49 5.73 18.31
N ARG A 182 -20.71 6.78 18.58
CA ARG A 182 -19.93 6.96 19.82
C ARG A 182 -18.74 6.00 19.97
N PHE A 183 -17.81 6.00 19.01
CA PHE A 183 -16.45 5.52 19.24
C PHE A 183 -15.47 6.50 18.60
N LYS A 184 -14.27 6.61 19.17
CA LYS A 184 -13.10 7.33 18.60
C LYS A 184 -11.99 6.36 18.19
N TYR A 185 -12.01 5.14 18.72
CA TYR A 185 -11.02 4.11 18.49
C TYR A 185 -11.70 2.78 18.16
N LEU A 186 -11.15 2.00 17.24
CA LEU A 186 -11.60 0.64 16.92
C LEU A 186 -10.47 -0.35 17.17
N LEU A 187 -10.74 -1.36 17.97
CA LEU A 187 -9.90 -2.54 18.14
C LEU A 187 -10.38 -3.64 17.18
N LEU A 188 -9.50 -4.05 16.29
CA LEU A 188 -9.68 -5.11 15.30
C LEU A 188 -8.86 -6.31 15.76
N VAL A 189 -9.50 -7.44 16.07
CA VAL A 189 -8.81 -8.66 16.52
C VAL A 189 -9.05 -9.76 15.52
N LEU A 190 -8.06 -10.04 14.67
CA LEU A 190 -8.06 -11.17 13.75
C LEU A 190 -7.58 -12.42 14.49
N ASN A 191 -8.37 -13.49 14.43
CA ASN A 191 -7.93 -14.84 14.73
C ASN A 191 -7.59 -15.54 13.41
N VAL A 192 -6.30 -15.83 13.21
CA VAL A 192 -5.73 -16.43 12.00
C VAL A 192 -6.15 -17.90 11.87
N THR A 193 -6.26 -18.62 13.00
CA THR A 193 -6.64 -20.04 13.04
C THR A 193 -8.08 -20.24 12.61
N ASP A 194 -9.01 -19.55 13.28
CA ASP A 194 -10.45 -19.67 13.02
C ASP A 194 -10.87 -18.85 11.79
N ASN A 195 -9.94 -18.03 11.28
CA ASN A 195 -10.21 -17.05 10.26
C ASN A 195 -11.46 -16.26 10.67
N THR A 196 -11.44 -15.59 11.83
CA THR A 196 -12.54 -14.73 12.33
C THR A 196 -12.00 -13.37 12.74
N ILE A 197 -12.85 -12.34 12.71
CA ILE A 197 -12.49 -11.03 13.26
C ILE A 197 -13.53 -10.56 14.27
N LYS A 198 -13.06 -10.03 15.39
CA LYS A 198 -13.84 -9.24 16.33
C LYS A 198 -13.50 -7.76 16.19
N VAL A 199 -14.53 -6.91 16.13
CA VAL A 199 -14.38 -5.45 16.09
C VAL A 199 -15.00 -4.88 17.36
N THR A 200 -14.26 -4.05 18.10
CA THR A 200 -14.74 -3.43 19.34
C THR A 200 -14.43 -1.93 19.32
N GLY A 201 -15.47 -1.11 19.50
CA GLY A 201 -15.33 0.35 19.51
C GLY A 201 -15.14 0.90 20.92
N PHE A 202 -14.28 1.91 21.04
CA PHE A 202 -13.97 2.61 22.29
C PHE A 202 -14.06 4.12 22.08
N ILE A 203 -14.59 4.85 23.06
CA ILE A 203 -14.54 6.32 23.11
C ILE A 203 -13.22 6.78 23.74
N ASP A 204 -12.79 6.05 24.78
CA ASP A 204 -11.66 6.40 25.61
C ASP A 204 -10.39 5.67 25.15
N ARG A 205 -9.30 6.43 24.96
CA ARG A 205 -8.01 5.92 24.49
C ARG A 205 -7.39 4.95 25.47
N ARG A 206 -7.53 5.20 26.78
CA ARG A 206 -6.90 4.38 27.82
C ARG A 206 -7.53 3.00 27.87
N ARG A 207 -8.86 2.91 27.84
CA ARG A 207 -9.59 1.63 27.76
C ARG A 207 -9.26 0.85 26.48
N ALA A 208 -9.17 1.56 25.35
CA ALA A 208 -8.77 0.96 24.09
C ALA A 208 -7.35 0.35 24.15
N GLY A 209 -6.40 1.08 24.74
CA GLY A 209 -5.04 0.61 24.97
C GLY A 209 -4.95 -0.54 25.98
N GLN A 210 -5.77 -0.53 27.04
CA GLN A 210 -5.83 -1.63 28.01
C GLN A 210 -6.30 -2.94 27.36
N ALA A 211 -7.42 -2.89 26.62
CA ALA A 211 -7.95 -4.08 25.93
C ALA A 211 -6.95 -4.66 24.93
N LEU A 212 -6.19 -3.80 24.25
CA LEU A 212 -5.11 -4.23 23.39
C LEU A 212 -3.95 -4.88 24.16
N ASN A 213 -3.46 -4.23 25.22
CA ASN A 213 -2.37 -4.75 26.03
C ASN A 213 -2.74 -6.11 26.66
N GLU A 214 -4.01 -6.31 27.04
CA GLU A 214 -4.51 -7.60 27.54
C GLU A 214 -4.40 -8.70 26.47
N LEU A 215 -4.73 -8.39 25.22
CA LEU A 215 -4.56 -9.32 24.10
C LEU A 215 -3.07 -9.62 23.84
N GLU A 216 -2.23 -8.59 23.83
CA GLU A 216 -0.78 -8.76 23.62
C GLU A 216 -0.14 -9.61 24.74
N LYS A 217 -0.62 -9.49 25.99
CA LYS A 217 -0.19 -10.33 27.13
C LYS A 217 -0.52 -11.80 26.97
N THR A 218 -1.56 -12.16 26.21
CA THR A 218 -1.91 -13.57 25.98
C THR A 218 -0.85 -14.34 25.18
N LYS A 219 0.08 -13.63 24.50
CA LYS A 219 1.13 -14.19 23.64
C LYS A 219 0.60 -15.21 22.60
N ARG A 220 -0.66 -15.08 22.21
CA ARG A 220 -1.29 -15.90 21.17
C ARG A 220 -0.80 -15.45 19.79
N GLU A 221 0.08 -16.22 19.17
CA GLU A 221 0.61 -15.93 17.83
C GLU A 221 -0.43 -15.99 16.70
N ASP A 222 -1.59 -16.59 16.98
CA ASP A 222 -2.72 -16.65 16.06
C ASP A 222 -3.70 -15.47 16.20
N LEU A 223 -3.43 -14.53 17.12
CA LEU A 223 -4.19 -13.28 17.23
C LEU A 223 -3.37 -12.10 16.71
N ASP A 224 -3.89 -11.41 15.70
CA ASP A 224 -3.38 -10.09 15.29
C ASP A 224 -4.38 -9.02 15.74
N ALA A 225 -3.95 -8.15 16.67
CA ALA A 225 -4.79 -7.10 17.24
C ALA A 225 -4.32 -5.70 16.85
N VAL A 226 -5.21 -4.89 16.27
CA VAL A 226 -4.93 -3.52 15.82
C VAL A 226 -5.91 -2.53 16.39
N LEU A 227 -5.37 -1.49 17.01
CA LEU A 227 -6.12 -0.32 17.39
C LEU A 227 -5.96 0.79 16.34
N VAL A 228 -7.06 1.19 15.70
CA VAL A 228 -7.10 2.32 14.78
C VAL A 228 -7.90 3.48 15.37
N TRP A 229 -7.42 4.70 15.13
CA TRP A 229 -8.15 5.93 15.41
C TRP A 229 -8.79 6.41 14.10
N VAL A 230 -10.13 6.50 14.09
CA VAL A 230 -10.92 6.94 12.94
C VAL A 230 -12.21 7.61 13.44
N ASP A 231 -12.66 8.69 12.81
CA ASP A 231 -13.87 9.40 13.26
C ASP A 231 -15.15 8.66 12.83
N SER A 232 -15.05 7.77 11.83
CA SER A 232 -16.13 6.86 11.49
C SER A 232 -15.65 5.58 10.80
N VAL A 233 -16.50 4.53 10.83
CA VAL A 233 -16.28 3.31 10.03
C VAL A 233 -16.27 3.64 8.53
N ARG A 234 -17.00 4.68 8.12
CA ARG A 234 -17.03 5.17 6.74
C ARG A 234 -15.67 5.72 6.33
N GLU A 235 -15.01 6.51 7.17
CA GLU A 235 -13.65 7.01 6.89
C GLU A 235 -12.61 5.91 6.86
N LEU A 236 -12.71 4.92 7.75
CA LEU A 236 -11.84 3.75 7.66
C LEU A 236 -11.99 3.03 6.32
N LYS A 237 -13.23 2.88 5.82
CA LYS A 237 -13.47 2.32 4.48
C LYS A 237 -13.02 3.25 3.36
N ALA A 238 -13.19 4.56 3.51
CA ALA A 238 -12.81 5.56 2.51
C ALA A 238 -11.28 5.73 2.40
N ALA A 239 -10.55 5.52 3.49
CA ALA A 239 -9.09 5.45 3.50
C ALA A 239 -8.58 4.19 2.75
N TYR A 240 -9.40 3.13 2.67
CA TYR A 240 -9.04 1.85 2.07
C TYR A 240 -10.13 1.33 1.10
N PRO A 241 -10.51 2.08 0.05
CA PRO A 241 -11.71 1.81 -0.75
C PRO A 241 -11.58 0.58 -1.65
N ASN A 242 -10.37 0.30 -2.14
CA ASN A 242 -10.09 -0.80 -3.09
C ASN A 242 -9.51 -2.07 -2.44
N TYR A 243 -9.42 -2.06 -1.10
CA TYR A 243 -8.67 -3.04 -0.32
C TYR A 243 -8.97 -4.51 -0.65
N TYR A 244 -10.25 -4.89 -0.78
CA TYR A 244 -10.63 -6.29 -1.03
C TYR A 244 -10.26 -6.75 -2.44
N ALA A 245 -10.57 -5.93 -3.44
CA ALA A 245 -10.27 -6.24 -4.83
C ALA A 245 -8.76 -6.34 -5.04
N ASP A 246 -8.01 -5.43 -4.44
CA ASP A 246 -6.55 -5.38 -4.54
C ASP A 246 -5.87 -6.51 -3.76
N THR A 247 -6.34 -6.85 -2.56
CA THR A 247 -5.82 -7.99 -1.79
C THR A 247 -6.08 -9.32 -2.51
N GLY A 248 -7.25 -9.46 -3.13
CA GLY A 248 -7.57 -10.62 -3.96
C GLY A 248 -6.65 -10.74 -5.18
N GLN A 249 -6.41 -9.63 -5.88
CA GLN A 249 -5.45 -9.57 -6.99
C GLN A 249 -4.03 -9.91 -6.53
N PHE A 250 -3.61 -9.41 -5.37
CA PHE A 250 -2.31 -9.71 -4.80
C PHE A 250 -2.16 -11.19 -4.42
N ILE A 251 -3.14 -11.78 -3.73
CA ILE A 251 -3.13 -13.21 -3.38
C ILE A 251 -3.07 -14.08 -4.64
N ASN A 252 -3.82 -13.73 -5.68
CA ASN A 252 -3.75 -14.43 -6.96
C ASN A 252 -2.36 -14.33 -7.59
N ALA A 253 -1.75 -13.14 -7.57
CA ALA A 253 -0.40 -12.96 -8.08
C ALA A 253 0.65 -13.75 -7.26
N LEU A 254 0.52 -13.78 -5.93
CA LEU A 254 1.34 -14.58 -5.03
C LEU A 254 1.20 -16.07 -5.34
N ASN A 255 -0.02 -16.56 -5.55
CA ASN A 255 -0.27 -17.97 -5.88
C ASN A 255 0.39 -18.38 -7.21
N LEU A 256 0.37 -17.48 -8.21
CA LEU A 256 1.06 -17.72 -9.48
C LEU A 256 2.58 -17.72 -9.30
N ALA A 257 3.13 -16.76 -8.56
CA ALA A 257 4.56 -16.70 -8.26
C ALA A 257 5.07 -17.96 -7.55
N LEU A 258 4.26 -18.57 -6.68
CA LEU A 258 4.63 -19.78 -5.94
C LEU A 258 4.55 -21.09 -6.74
N ARG A 259 3.96 -21.06 -7.93
CA ARG A 259 3.84 -22.20 -8.86
C ARG A 259 4.94 -22.25 -9.92
N ALA A 260 5.58 -21.11 -10.15
CA ALA A 260 6.62 -20.93 -11.18
C ALA A 260 7.98 -21.41 -10.66
#